data_AF-A0A968KGZ7-F1
#
_entry.id   AF-A0A968KGZ7-F1
#
_cell.length_a   1.000
_cell.length_b   1.000
_cell.length_c   1.000
_cell.angle_alpha   90.00
_cell.angle_beta   90.00
_cell.angle_gamma   90.00
#
_symmetry.space_group_name_H-M   'P 1'
#
loop_
_entity.id
_entity.type
_entity.pdbx_description
1 polymer ?
#
loop_
_entity_poly.entity_id
_entity_poly.type
_entity_poly.pdbx_seq_one_letter_code
_entity_poly.pdbx_strand_id
1 'polypeptide(L)'
;RAGGLILGAWIGGTLSRASSEIKSWIGLALMPQAGVALGMALVAVNRFTEYKDLIFPVVIGATILFELFGPILTRTALIRAGAVPPKA
;
A
#
# COMPACT_ATOMS: atom_id res chain seq x y z
N ARG A 1 -0.30 5.21 -8.64
CA ARG A 1 0.17 4.88 -7.27
C ARG A 1 0.66 3.43 -7.15
N ALA A 2 -0.20 2.43 -7.37
CA ALA A 2 0.15 1.01 -7.16
C ALA A 2 1.40 0.54 -7.92
N GLY A 3 1.46 0.77 -9.25
CA GLY A 3 2.63 0.37 -10.06
C GLY A 3 3.95 1.00 -9.61
N GLY A 4 3.94 2.28 -9.25
CA GLY A 4 5.14 2.97 -8.73
C GLY A 4 5.58 2.45 -7.36
N LEU A 5 4.63 2.08 -6.49
CA LEU A 5 4.92 1.49 -5.19
C LEU A 5 5.52 0.08 -5.33
N ILE A 6 4.96 -0.75 -6.21
CA ILE A 6 5.48 -2.10 -6.48
C ILE A 6 6.89 -2.01 -7.09
N LEU A 7 7.08 -1.14 -8.09
CA LEU A 7 8.38 -0.95 -8.72
C LEU A 7 9.41 -0.40 -7.73
N GLY A 8 9.05 0.62 -6.94
CA GLY A 8 9.92 1.18 -5.91
C GLY A 8 10.29 0.16 -4.84
N ALA A 9 9.34 -0.67 -4.42
CA ALA A 9 9.59 -1.75 -3.47
C ALA A 9 10.52 -2.83 -4.05
N TRP A 10 10.37 -3.16 -5.34
CA TRP A 10 11.26 -4.10 -6.03
C TRP A 10 12.68 -3.55 -6.18
N ILE A 11 12.83 -2.28 -6.56
CA ILE A 11 14.13 -1.60 -6.63
C ILE A 11 14.78 -1.56 -5.24
N GLY A 12 14.03 -1.14 -4.22
CA GLY A 12 14.52 -1.07 -2.84
C GLY A 12 14.94 -2.44 -2.30
N GLY A 13 14.15 -3.49 -2.57
CA GLY A 13 14.50 -4.86 -2.21
C GLY A 13 15.72 -5.39 -2.96
N THR A 14 15.95 -4.95 -4.19
CA THR A 14 17.16 -5.28 -4.95
C THR A 14 18.39 -4.62 -4.35
N LEU A 15 18.29 -3.33 -4.01
CA LEU A 15 19.38 -2.56 -3.41
C LEU A 15 19.75 -3.09 -2.02
N SER A 16 18.77 -3.56 -1.24
CA SER A 16 18.99 -4.18 0.07
C SER A 16 19.43 -5.64 0.03
N ARG A 17 19.59 -6.22 -1.18
CA ARG A 17 19.94 -7.64 -1.39
C ARG A 17 18.94 -8.62 -0.77
N ALA A 18 17.66 -8.26 -0.70
CA ALA A 18 16.61 -9.17 -0.23
C ALA A 18 16.44 -10.40 -1.15
N SER A 19 15.86 -11.47 -0.62
CA SER A 19 15.55 -12.68 -1.38
C SER A 19 14.55 -12.40 -2.52
N SER A 20 14.53 -13.28 -3.53
CA SER A 20 13.67 -13.09 -4.71
C SER A 20 12.17 -13.09 -4.37
N GLU A 21 11.82 -13.87 -3.36
CA GLU A 21 10.50 -14.02 -2.79
C GLU A 21 10.08 -12.70 -2.12
N ILE A 22 10.93 -12.13 -1.26
CA ILE A 22 10.64 -10.84 -0.62
C ILE A 22 10.50 -9.74 -1.68
N LYS A 23 11.43 -9.64 -2.63
CA LYS A 23 11.43 -8.61 -3.69
C LYS A 23 10.15 -8.61 -4.51
N SER A 24 9.60 -9.78 -4.79
CA SER A 24 8.42 -9.93 -5.65
C SER A 24 7.10 -9.65 -4.92
N TRP A 25 7.05 -9.89 -3.62
CA TRP A 25 5.80 -9.85 -2.84
C TRP A 25 5.67 -8.64 -1.92
N ILE A 26 6.78 -8.02 -1.51
CA ILE A 26 6.76 -6.92 -0.52
C ILE A 26 5.98 -5.69 -1.01
N GLY A 27 5.98 -5.40 -2.32
CA GLY A 27 5.18 -4.33 -2.89
C GLY A 27 3.67 -4.51 -2.69
N LEU A 28 3.17 -5.76 -2.75
CA LEU A 28 1.77 -6.07 -2.47
C LEU A 28 1.45 -5.96 -0.98
N ALA A 29 2.38 -6.36 -0.11
CA ALA A 29 2.23 -6.24 1.34
C ALA A 29 2.15 -4.78 1.82
N LEU A 30 2.74 -3.86 1.05
CA LEU A 30 2.79 -2.41 1.34
C LEU A 30 1.62 -1.62 0.74
N MET A 31 0.69 -2.24 0.01
CA MET A 31 -0.46 -1.52 -0.58
C MET A 31 -1.43 -0.91 0.45
N PRO A 32 -1.72 -1.55 1.59
CA PRO A 32 -2.57 -0.95 2.63
C PRO A 32 -1.85 0.21 3.29
N GLN A 33 -2.34 1.43 3.09
CA GLN A 33 -1.66 2.67 3.51
C GLN A 33 -2.67 3.75 3.93
N ALA A 34 -3.56 3.42 4.87
CA ALA A 34 -4.61 4.34 5.32
C ALA A 34 -4.06 5.62 5.95
N GLY A 35 -3.12 5.50 6.88
CA GLY A 35 -2.60 6.65 7.64
C GLY A 35 -1.92 7.71 6.76
N VAL A 36 -1.02 7.28 5.87
CA VAL A 36 -0.32 8.21 4.96
C VAL A 36 -1.29 8.83 3.95
N ALA A 37 -2.24 8.05 3.42
CA ALA A 37 -3.22 8.56 2.46
C ALA A 37 -4.11 9.65 3.06
N LEU A 38 -4.64 9.42 4.27
CA LEU A 38 -5.45 10.41 4.99
C LEU A 38 -4.64 11.63 5.41
N GLY A 39 -3.40 11.46 5.86
CA GLY A 39 -2.50 12.56 6.19
C GLY A 39 -2.22 13.46 4.99
N MET A 40 -1.96 12.88 3.81
CA MET A 40 -1.77 13.65 2.57
C MET A 40 -3.06 14.33 2.12
N ALA A 41 -4.22 13.70 2.30
CA ALA A 41 -5.51 14.33 2.04
C ALA A 41 -5.72 15.57 2.91
N LEU A 42 -5.39 15.49 4.21
CA LEU A 42 -5.46 16.64 5.12
C LEU A 42 -4.58 17.80 4.66
N VAL A 43 -3.35 17.52 4.22
CA VAL A 43 -2.46 18.55 3.65
C VAL A 43 -3.06 19.15 2.38
N ALA A 44 -3.59 18.30 1.49
CA ALA A 44 -4.18 18.74 0.22
C ALA A 44 -5.40 19.62 0.42
N VAL A 45 -6.34 19.26 1.31
CA VAL A 45 -7.54 20.08 1.57
C VAL A 45 -7.23 21.40 2.27
N ASN A 46 -6.14 21.47 3.05
CA ASN A 46 -5.69 22.74 3.63
C ASN A 46 -5.10 23.67 2.55
N ARG A 47 -4.47 23.12 1.51
CA ARG A 47 -3.89 23.90 0.42
C ARG A 47 -4.90 24.26 -0.67
N PHE A 48 -5.83 23.36 -0.94
CA PHE A 48 -6.81 23.43 -2.02
C PHE A 48 -8.22 23.28 -1.45
N THR A 49 -8.63 24.29 -0.68
CA THR A 49 -9.89 24.27 0.08
C THR A 49 -11.13 24.13 -0.81
N GLU A 50 -11.07 24.64 -2.04
CA GLU A 50 -12.15 24.54 -3.04
C GLU A 50 -12.46 23.10 -3.48
N TYR A 51 -11.49 22.17 -3.38
CA TYR A 51 -11.67 20.76 -3.76
C TYR A 51 -11.88 19.83 -2.56
N LYS A 52 -12.07 20.37 -1.35
CA LYS A 52 -12.22 19.58 -0.12
C LYS A 52 -13.29 18.50 -0.23
N ASP A 53 -14.44 18.87 -0.80
CA ASP A 53 -15.60 17.98 -0.93
C ASP A 53 -15.41 16.90 -2.01
N LEU A 54 -14.34 16.99 -2.82
CA LEU A 54 -13.94 15.96 -3.78
C LEU A 54 -12.79 15.10 -3.24
N ILE A 55 -11.78 15.72 -2.63
CA ILE A 55 -10.57 15.05 -2.14
C ILE A 55 -10.92 14.05 -1.03
N PHE A 56 -11.73 14.44 -0.04
CA PHE A 56 -12.03 13.55 1.09
C PHE A 56 -12.79 12.29 0.66
N PRO A 57 -13.91 12.37 -0.06
CA PRO A 57 -14.64 11.16 -0.46
C PRO A 57 -13.80 10.23 -1.34
N VAL A 58 -12.99 10.76 -2.25
CA VAL A 58 -12.13 9.96 -3.12
C VAL A 58 -11.06 9.24 -2.32
N VAL A 59 -10.36 9.93 -1.42
CA VAL A 59 -9.30 9.30 -0.61
C VAL A 59 -9.88 8.31 0.39
N ILE A 60 -10.98 8.64 1.06
CA ILE A 60 -11.65 7.73 1.99
C ILE A 60 -12.16 6.50 1.25
N GLY A 61 -12.85 6.68 0.12
CA GLY A 61 -13.34 5.57 -0.70
C GLY A 61 -12.22 4.64 -1.17
N ALA A 62 -11.11 5.20 -1.67
CA ALA A 62 -9.94 4.41 -2.03
C ALA A 62 -9.33 3.69 -0.82
N THR A 63 -9.27 4.35 0.34
CA THR A 63 -8.76 3.76 1.58
C THR A 63 -9.60 2.58 2.02
N ILE A 64 -10.93 2.69 1.99
CA ILE A 64 -11.84 1.58 2.32
C ILE A 64 -11.58 0.37 1.41
N LEU A 65 -11.42 0.58 0.10
CA LEU A 65 -11.09 -0.51 -0.82
C LEU A 65 -9.75 -1.17 -0.44
N PHE A 66 -8.72 -0.38 -0.17
CA PHE A 66 -7.41 -0.92 0.23
C PHE A 66 -7.42 -1.60 1.60
N GLU A 67 -8.26 -1.17 2.55
CA GLU A 67 -8.39 -1.82 3.86
C GLU A 67 -9.23 -3.11 3.76
N LEU A 68 -10.16 -3.21 2.80
CA LEU A 68 -10.92 -4.43 2.57
C LEU A 68 -10.07 -5.53 1.91
N PHE A 69 -9.33 -5.18 0.85
CA PHE A 69 -8.49 -6.13 0.12
C PHE A 69 -7.09 -6.27 0.74
N GLY A 70 -6.65 -5.28 1.50
CA GLY A 70 -5.31 -5.17 2.04
C GLY A 70 -4.87 -6.34 2.89
N PRO A 71 -5.64 -6.77 3.89
CA PRO A 71 -5.31 -7.93 4.71
C PRO A 71 -5.12 -9.20 3.87
N ILE A 72 -5.93 -9.38 2.82
CA ILE A 72 -5.84 -10.54 1.91
C ILE A 72 -4.54 -10.48 1.10
N LEU A 73 -4.22 -9.31 0.55
CA LEU A 73 -3.02 -9.08 -0.25
C LEU A 73 -1.76 -9.22 0.61
N THR A 74 -1.70 -8.56 1.76
CA THR A 74 -0.59 -8.64 2.71
C THR A 74 -0.40 -10.06 3.20
N ARG A 75 -1.47 -10.78 3.57
CA ARG A 75 -1.35 -12.18 3.99
C ARG A 75 -0.81 -13.06 2.87
N THR A 76 -1.35 -12.94 1.66
CA THR A 76 -0.88 -13.71 0.50
C THR A 76 0.59 -13.43 0.21
N ALA A 77 0.98 -12.15 0.23
CA ALA A 77 2.36 -11.72 0.02
C ALA A 77 3.30 -12.29 1.09
N LEU A 78 2.91 -12.25 2.36
CA LEU A 78 3.73 -12.76 3.46
C LEU A 78 3.91 -14.29 3.39
N ILE A 79 2.86 -15.05 3.03
CA ILE A 79 2.96 -16.50 2.83
C ILE A 79 3.88 -16.82 1.65
N ARG A 80 3.70 -16.13 0.52
CA ARG A 80 4.51 -16.33 -0.69
C ARG A 80 5.96 -15.87 -0.51
N ALA A 81 6.21 -14.91 0.38
CA ALA A 81 7.54 -14.47 0.78
C ALA A 81 8.23 -15.43 1.76
N GLY A 82 7.53 -16.46 2.27
CA GLY A 82 8.03 -17.38 3.28
C GLY A 82 8.12 -16.77 4.70
N ALA A 83 7.50 -15.62 4.94
CA ALA A 83 7.58 -14.91 6.22
C ALA A 83 6.64 -15.48 7.29
N VAL A 84 5.58 -16.18 6.89
CA VAL A 84 4.61 -16.84 7.79
C VAL A 84 4.09 -18.14 7.16
N PRO A 85 3.79 -19.17 7.99
CA PRO A 85 3.24 -20.43 7.50
C PRO A 85 1.81 -20.27 6.94
N PRO A 86 1.39 -21.13 5.98
CA PRO A 86 -0.01 -21.23 5.59
C PRO A 86 -0.86 -21.63 6.80
N LYS A 87 -1.97 -20.92 7.03
CA LYS A 87 -2.94 -21.30 8.08
C LYS A 87 -3.60 -22.61 7.65
N ALA A 88 -3.55 -23.61 8.53
CA ALA A 88 -4.26 -24.89 8.38
C ALA A 88 -5.78 -24.68 8.29
#